data_AF-A0A4V1IT51-F1
#
_entry.id   AF-A0A4V1IT51-F1
#
_cell.length_a   1.000
_cell.length_b   1.000
_cell.length_c   1.000
_cell.angle_alpha   90.00
_cell.angle_beta   90.00
_cell.angle_gamma   90.00
#
_symmetry.space_group_name_H-M   'P 1'
#
loop_
_entity.id
_entity.type
_entity.pdbx_description
1 polymer ?
#
loop_
_entity_poly.entity_id
_entity_poly.type
_entity_poly.pdbx_seq_one_letter_code
_entity_poly.pdbx_strand_id
1 'polypeptide(L)'
;MIASTGTSAQAATSAWRSLLSLVAGLAVALTLLTSHASALPGMSRSTAKSLTPLVGTKKFITAKDEYSFKGRRLTGRILHITDMHIDQFYKAHSDPKQACHRFNVDPSRNVAGPYGHLGIKCDAPVSLINATFDFLTASGLNDVDMVIYTGDTARHDWDKTELPRTAEQALEAHHIALDRMLNAFDTSKIPIITTIGNNDPLVSE
;
A
#
# COMPACT_ATOMS: atom_id res chain seq x y z
N MET A 1 -54.07 21.81 -17.07
CA MET A 1 -54.35 20.70 -18.01
C MET A 1 -53.22 19.69 -17.81
N ILE A 2 -53.35 18.67 -16.94
CA ILE A 2 -54.10 17.38 -17.11
C ILE A 2 -53.48 16.61 -18.29
N ALA A 3 -52.97 15.37 -18.26
CA ALA A 3 -52.97 14.20 -17.34
C ALA A 3 -51.66 13.41 -17.61
N SER A 4 -51.01 12.65 -16.71
CA SER A 4 -51.40 11.50 -15.86
C SER A 4 -51.72 10.19 -16.61
N THR A 5 -51.30 9.09 -15.97
CA THR A 5 -51.53 7.65 -16.20
C THR A 5 -50.58 6.96 -17.18
N GLY A 6 -49.97 5.81 -16.88
CA GLY A 6 -50.10 4.92 -15.74
C GLY A 6 -49.86 3.46 -16.18
N THR A 7 -48.89 2.81 -15.53
CA THR A 7 -48.90 1.42 -15.02
C THR A 7 -49.40 0.25 -15.89
N SER A 8 -48.60 -0.83 -15.99
CA SER A 8 -48.80 -2.06 -15.18
C SER A 8 -48.09 -3.29 -15.76
N ALA A 9 -47.59 -4.10 -14.83
CA ALA A 9 -47.06 -5.45 -14.99
C ALA A 9 -48.17 -6.52 -15.04
N GLN A 10 -47.76 -7.79 -15.24
CA GLN A 10 -48.49 -9.07 -15.29
C GLN A 10 -48.67 -9.58 -16.74
N ALA A 11 -48.45 -10.86 -17.09
CA ALA A 11 -48.62 -12.09 -16.34
C ALA A 11 -47.75 -13.26 -16.84
N ALA A 12 -47.67 -14.30 -16.01
CA ALA A 12 -47.00 -15.57 -16.19
C ALA A 12 -47.89 -16.64 -16.89
N THR A 13 -47.32 -17.86 -17.01
CA THR A 13 -47.91 -19.18 -17.39
C THR A 13 -47.84 -19.51 -18.89
N SER A 14 -47.50 -20.70 -19.40
CA SER A 14 -47.14 -22.03 -18.85
C SER A 14 -46.82 -23.00 -20.02
N ALA A 15 -45.91 -23.97 -19.78
CA ALA A 15 -45.75 -25.29 -20.45
C ALA A 15 -45.37 -25.28 -21.96
N TRP A 16 -44.46 -26.10 -22.48
CA TRP A 16 -44.50 -27.58 -22.57
C TRP A 16 -43.12 -28.21 -22.29
N ARG A 17 -43.16 -29.41 -21.68
CA ARG A 17 -42.01 -30.25 -21.31
C ARG A 17 -41.68 -31.28 -22.39
N SER A 18 -40.45 -31.78 -22.31
CA SER A 18 -40.03 -33.20 -22.47
C SER A 18 -39.18 -33.54 -23.70
N LEU A 19 -37.92 -33.95 -23.43
CA LEU A 19 -37.38 -35.25 -23.86
C LEU A 19 -36.04 -35.53 -23.13
N LEU A 20 -36.05 -36.52 -22.25
CA LEU A 20 -34.91 -37.17 -21.59
C LEU A 20 -34.75 -38.56 -22.23
N SER A 21 -33.52 -39.02 -22.48
CA SER A 21 -32.91 -40.19 -21.79
C SER A 21 -31.84 -40.94 -22.61
N LEU A 22 -30.80 -41.37 -21.88
CA LEU A 22 -30.01 -42.63 -21.97
C LEU A 22 -28.98 -42.81 -23.10
N VAL A 23 -27.71 -43.07 -22.75
CA VAL A 23 -27.11 -44.44 -22.69
C VAL A 23 -25.84 -44.39 -21.81
N ALA A 24 -25.65 -45.44 -21.00
CA ALA A 24 -24.52 -45.70 -20.12
C ALA A 24 -23.65 -46.85 -20.64
N GLY A 25 -22.35 -46.86 -20.27
CA GLY A 25 -21.57 -48.08 -20.02
C GLY A 25 -20.45 -48.42 -21.01
N LEU A 26 -19.20 -48.46 -20.52
CA LEU A 26 -18.29 -49.61 -20.65
C LEU A 26 -17.12 -49.49 -19.66
N ALA A 27 -16.70 -50.64 -19.11
CA ALA A 27 -15.69 -50.81 -18.05
C ALA A 27 -14.37 -51.39 -18.60
N VAL A 28 -13.42 -51.66 -17.68
CA VAL A 28 -12.19 -52.51 -17.79
C VAL A 28 -10.91 -51.71 -18.19
N ALA A 29 -9.69 -51.83 -17.62
CA ALA A 29 -9.03 -52.83 -16.75
C ALA A 29 -7.86 -52.21 -15.93
N LEU A 30 -7.46 -52.98 -14.92
CA LEU A 30 -6.30 -52.94 -14.01
C LEU A 30 -4.92 -52.93 -14.71
N THR A 31 -3.95 -52.14 -14.21
CA THR A 31 -2.53 -52.55 -14.14
C THR A 31 -1.85 -52.00 -12.88
N LEU A 32 -1.22 -52.90 -12.12
CA LEU A 32 -0.24 -52.60 -11.06
C LEU A 32 1.09 -52.19 -11.70
N LEU A 33 1.76 -51.20 -11.11
CA LEU A 33 3.23 -51.08 -11.15
C LEU A 33 3.74 -50.60 -9.79
N THR A 34 4.56 -51.44 -9.18
CA THR A 34 5.22 -51.31 -7.88
C THR A 34 6.50 -50.49 -7.97
N SER A 35 6.75 -49.68 -6.93
CA SER A 35 8.04 -49.31 -6.29
C SER A 35 9.21 -48.81 -7.14
N HIS A 36 9.90 -47.76 -6.66
CA HIS A 36 11.33 -47.71 -6.28
C HIS A 36 11.72 -46.23 -6.07
N ALA A 37 11.50 -45.71 -4.86
CA ALA A 37 12.18 -44.51 -4.39
C ALA A 37 13.38 -44.96 -3.54
N SER A 38 14.57 -44.74 -4.06
CA SER A 38 15.84 -45.09 -3.42
C SER A 38 16.04 -44.27 -2.14
N ALA A 39 16.22 -44.97 -1.02
CA ALA A 39 16.59 -44.38 0.26
C ALA A 39 18.09 -44.05 0.30
N LEU A 40 18.42 -42.81 0.66
CA LEU A 40 19.77 -42.44 1.11
C LEU A 40 19.89 -42.76 2.62
N PRO A 41 20.97 -43.42 3.07
CA PRO A 41 21.16 -43.73 4.48
C PRO A 41 21.96 -42.65 5.21
N GLY A 42 21.58 -42.39 6.46
CA GLY A 42 22.50 -41.86 7.46
C GLY A 42 22.20 -40.45 7.97
N MET A 43 21.25 -40.33 8.89
CA MET A 43 21.36 -39.34 9.97
C MET A 43 20.71 -39.90 11.24
N SER A 44 21.54 -40.07 12.26
CA SER A 44 21.20 -40.61 13.58
C SER A 44 20.01 -39.87 14.19
N ARG A 45 18.93 -40.60 14.49
CA ARG A 45 17.74 -40.06 15.15
C ARG A 45 18.06 -39.90 16.64
N SER A 46 18.63 -38.75 17.00
CA SER A 46 18.72 -38.36 18.41
C SER A 46 17.32 -38.32 19.01
N THR A 47 17.15 -38.97 20.15
CA THR A 47 15.91 -39.04 20.91
C THR A 47 15.52 -37.63 21.34
N ALA A 48 14.60 -37.00 20.63
CA ALA A 48 14.01 -35.73 21.05
C ALA A 48 13.28 -35.97 22.37
N LYS A 49 13.84 -35.44 23.46
CA LYS A 49 13.14 -35.35 24.75
C LYS A 49 11.82 -34.62 24.52
N SER A 50 10.72 -35.28 24.90
CA SER A 50 9.38 -34.71 24.91
C SER A 50 9.39 -33.39 25.69
N LEU A 51 9.34 -32.27 24.98
CA LEU A 51 9.10 -30.97 25.56
C LEU A 51 7.60 -30.91 25.87
N THR A 52 7.26 -31.00 27.14
CA THR A 52 5.90 -30.69 27.60
C THR A 52 5.60 -29.22 27.25
N PRO A 53 4.53 -28.93 26.51
CA PRO A 53 4.17 -27.56 26.24
C PRO A 53 3.69 -26.91 27.55
N LEU A 54 4.39 -25.86 27.99
CA LEU A 54 3.85 -24.86 28.94
C LEU A 54 2.78 -24.02 28.21
N VAL A 55 1.74 -24.69 27.70
CA VAL A 55 0.52 -24.02 27.26
C VAL A 55 -0.28 -23.84 28.54
N GLY A 56 -0.09 -22.68 29.16
CA GLY A 56 -1.06 -22.14 30.09
C GLY A 56 -2.44 -22.26 29.44
N THR A 57 -3.40 -22.80 30.18
CA THR A 57 -4.78 -23.00 29.77
C THR A 57 -5.42 -21.65 29.43
N LYS A 58 -5.16 -21.13 28.22
CA LYS A 58 -5.93 -20.02 27.68
C LYS A 58 -7.30 -20.58 27.33
N LYS A 59 -8.24 -20.35 28.24
CA LYS A 59 -9.68 -20.53 28.04
C LYS A 59 -10.04 -19.86 26.71
N PHE A 60 -10.47 -20.65 25.73
CA PHE A 60 -11.03 -20.12 24.49
C PHE A 60 -12.29 -19.34 24.85
N ILE A 61 -12.24 -18.02 24.67
CA ILE A 61 -13.40 -17.15 24.80
C ILE A 61 -14.30 -17.46 23.61
N THR A 62 -15.53 -17.86 23.88
CA THR A 62 -16.52 -18.16 22.85
C THR A 62 -17.33 -16.91 22.54
N ALA A 63 -17.90 -16.81 21.33
CA ALA A 63 -18.72 -15.65 20.92
C ALA A 63 -19.99 -15.42 21.77
N LYS A 64 -20.27 -16.28 22.76
CA LYS A 64 -21.34 -16.13 23.75
C LYS A 64 -20.88 -15.49 25.06
N ASP A 65 -19.59 -15.28 25.24
CA ASP A 65 -19.06 -14.50 26.34
C ASP A 65 -19.26 -13.02 25.98
N GLU A 66 -20.45 -12.50 26.30
CA GLU A 66 -20.75 -11.07 26.23
C GLU A 66 -19.84 -10.36 27.24
N TYR A 67 -18.65 -9.97 26.77
CA TYR A 67 -17.70 -9.22 27.56
C TYR A 67 -18.29 -7.82 27.75
N SER A 68 -19.05 -7.63 28.81
CA SER A 68 -19.44 -6.30 29.30
C SER A 68 -18.16 -5.56 29.68
N PHE A 69 -17.55 -4.91 28.70
CA PHE A 69 -16.39 -4.06 28.90
C PHE A 69 -16.86 -2.82 29.68
N LYS A 70 -16.88 -2.91 31.02
CA LYS A 70 -16.96 -1.76 31.92
C LYS A 70 -15.61 -1.02 31.94
N GLY A 71 -15.07 -0.73 30.77
CA GLY A 71 -13.80 -0.03 30.58
C GLY A 71 -13.99 1.11 29.59
N ARG A 72 -13.17 2.16 29.72
CA ARG A 72 -13.18 3.28 28.76
C ARG A 72 -13.02 2.71 27.35
N ARG A 73 -13.78 3.23 26.39
CA ARG A 73 -13.65 2.90 24.97
C ARG A 73 -12.19 3.16 24.56
N LEU A 74 -11.52 2.13 24.04
CA LEU A 74 -10.16 2.27 23.52
C LEU A 74 -10.21 3.17 22.28
N THR A 75 -9.33 4.16 22.24
CA THR A 75 -9.15 5.08 21.11
C THR A 75 -7.68 5.06 20.73
N GLY A 76 -7.39 5.15 19.44
CA GLY A 76 -6.03 5.32 18.93
C GLY A 76 -6.02 6.21 17.69
N ARG A 77 -4.88 6.83 17.42
CA ARG A 77 -4.63 7.69 16.27
C ARG A 77 -3.50 7.11 15.44
N ILE A 78 -3.75 6.98 14.14
CA ILE A 78 -2.78 6.53 13.15
C ILE A 78 -2.60 7.65 12.15
N LEU A 79 -1.34 8.06 11.93
CA LEU A 79 -1.01 8.93 10.81
C LEU A 79 -0.58 8.08 9.62
N HIS A 80 -1.20 8.30 8.47
CA HIS A 80 -0.82 7.66 7.21
C HIS A 80 -0.22 8.70 6.26
N ILE A 81 1.04 8.50 5.91
CA ILE A 81 1.80 9.31 4.95
C ILE A 81 2.09 8.45 3.72
N THR A 82 2.05 9.03 2.53
CA THR A 82 2.30 8.32 1.27
C THR A 82 2.70 9.30 0.16
N ASP A 83 3.27 8.79 -0.92
CA ASP A 83 3.44 9.46 -2.22
C ASP A 83 4.06 10.86 -2.09
N MET A 84 5.13 10.96 -1.29
CA MET A 84 5.79 12.25 -1.08
C MET A 84 6.37 12.81 -2.37
N HIS A 85 6.88 11.93 -3.25
CA HIS A 85 7.57 12.29 -4.49
C HIS A 85 8.48 13.51 -4.31
N ILE A 86 9.57 13.33 -3.58
CA ILE A 86 10.49 14.41 -3.23
C ILE A 86 11.35 14.76 -4.45
N ASP A 87 11.16 15.97 -4.92
CA ASP A 87 11.93 16.58 -5.99
C ASP A 87 13.01 17.52 -5.42
N GLN A 88 14.25 17.05 -5.46
CA GLN A 88 15.44 17.78 -5.05
C GLN A 88 15.88 18.85 -6.06
N PHE A 89 15.34 18.80 -7.29
CA PHE A 89 15.72 19.67 -8.40
C PHE A 89 14.66 20.72 -8.72
N TYR A 90 13.53 20.70 -8.01
CA TYR A 90 12.47 21.68 -8.12
C TYR A 90 13.01 23.10 -8.00
N LYS A 91 12.63 23.97 -8.93
CA LYS A 91 12.94 25.40 -8.91
C LYS A 91 11.66 26.20 -8.77
N ALA A 92 11.55 26.96 -7.69
CA ALA A 92 10.46 27.93 -7.56
C ALA A 92 10.46 28.89 -8.76
N HIS A 93 9.27 29.23 -9.25
CA HIS A 93 9.07 30.10 -10.41
C HIS A 93 9.66 29.56 -11.71
N SER A 94 9.82 28.25 -11.87
CA SER A 94 10.17 27.60 -13.13
C SER A 94 8.94 27.30 -14.01
N ASP A 95 9.16 26.72 -15.19
CA ASP A 95 8.08 26.25 -16.07
C ASP A 95 7.62 24.84 -15.66
N PRO A 96 6.35 24.67 -15.25
CA PRO A 96 5.84 23.36 -14.87
C PRO A 96 5.82 22.33 -16.02
N LYS A 97 5.87 22.77 -17.29
CA LYS A 97 6.02 21.88 -18.44
C LYS A 97 7.41 21.29 -18.57
N GLN A 98 8.41 21.86 -17.87
CA GLN A 98 9.79 21.38 -17.84
C GLN A 98 10.11 20.71 -16.51
N ALA A 99 9.17 19.91 -16.02
CA ALA A 99 9.24 19.17 -14.78
C ALA A 99 9.44 20.03 -13.50
N CYS A 100 9.24 21.34 -13.59
CA CYS A 100 9.68 22.30 -12.59
C CYS A 100 11.22 22.35 -12.34
N HIS A 101 12.04 21.81 -13.25
CA HIS A 101 13.50 21.79 -13.10
C HIS A 101 14.21 22.94 -13.84
N ARG A 102 13.50 23.64 -14.75
CA ARG A 102 14.08 24.61 -15.69
C ARG A 102 13.16 25.79 -15.97
N PHE A 103 13.78 26.94 -16.22
CA PHE A 103 13.08 28.17 -16.59
C PHE A 103 12.82 28.22 -18.10
N ASN A 104 11.67 28.75 -18.48
CA ASN A 104 11.37 29.10 -19.86
C ASN A 104 11.92 30.48 -20.22
N VAL A 105 12.25 30.65 -21.50
CA VAL A 105 12.61 31.95 -22.09
C VAL A 105 11.45 32.94 -22.07
N ASP A 106 10.21 32.43 -22.12
CA ASP A 106 8.99 33.20 -21.92
C ASP A 106 8.64 33.23 -20.42
N PRO A 107 8.80 34.38 -19.72
CA PRO A 107 8.55 34.48 -18.29
C PRO A 107 7.09 34.21 -17.91
N SER A 108 6.13 34.36 -18.83
CA SER A 108 4.72 34.09 -18.55
C SER A 108 4.45 32.60 -18.27
N ARG A 109 5.39 31.72 -18.64
CA ARG A 109 5.31 30.27 -18.40
C ARG A 109 5.96 29.84 -17.08
N ASN A 110 6.71 30.74 -16.45
CA ASN A 110 7.47 30.49 -15.23
C ASN A 110 6.57 30.66 -13.98
N VAL A 111 5.59 29.77 -13.86
CA VAL A 111 4.44 29.90 -12.92
C VAL A 111 4.47 28.91 -11.75
N ALA A 112 5.54 28.13 -11.59
CA ALA A 112 5.70 27.23 -10.46
C ALA A 112 5.76 28.01 -9.12
N GLY A 113 5.06 27.54 -8.09
CA GLY A 113 5.05 28.18 -6.78
C GLY A 113 6.26 27.78 -5.92
N PRO A 114 6.47 28.39 -4.75
CA PRO A 114 7.56 28.01 -3.84
C PRO A 114 7.34 26.64 -3.16
N TYR A 115 6.10 26.14 -3.16
CA TYR A 115 5.71 24.87 -2.51
C TYR A 115 5.14 23.85 -3.50
N GLY A 116 5.31 24.06 -4.81
CA GLY A 116 4.77 23.15 -5.82
C GLY A 116 3.91 23.86 -6.87
N HIS A 117 3.43 23.05 -7.82
CA HIS A 117 2.48 23.46 -8.85
C HIS A 117 1.52 22.31 -9.14
N LEU A 118 0.22 22.59 -9.26
CA LEU A 118 -0.81 21.56 -9.38
C LEU A 118 -1.04 21.12 -10.83
N GLY A 119 -1.48 19.88 -11.03
CA GLY A 119 -2.12 19.42 -12.28
C GLY A 119 -1.19 19.22 -13.48
N ILE A 120 0.12 19.13 -13.26
CA ILE A 120 1.13 18.91 -14.30
C ILE A 120 2.31 18.12 -13.74
N LYS A 121 3.33 17.88 -14.57
CA LYS A 121 4.54 17.10 -14.31
C LYS A 121 5.48 17.72 -13.26
N CYS A 122 5.00 18.12 -12.10
CA CYS A 122 5.85 18.56 -11.01
C CYS A 122 5.60 17.70 -9.78
N ASP A 123 6.69 17.30 -9.15
CA ASP A 123 6.69 16.59 -7.88
C ASP A 123 6.94 17.56 -6.71
N ALA A 124 6.89 17.06 -5.48
CA ALA A 124 6.91 17.91 -4.29
C ALA A 124 8.32 18.49 -4.05
N PRO A 125 8.49 19.82 -3.99
CA PRO A 125 9.75 20.37 -3.56
C PRO A 125 10.04 20.02 -2.10
N VAL A 126 11.32 19.96 -1.74
CA VAL A 126 11.77 19.81 -0.35
C VAL A 126 11.13 20.86 0.58
N SER A 127 10.84 22.06 0.08
CA SER A 127 10.13 23.10 0.85
C SER A 127 8.72 22.68 1.28
N LEU A 128 7.97 21.96 0.44
CA LEU A 128 6.65 21.43 0.78
C LEU A 128 6.76 20.29 1.80
N ILE A 129 7.75 19.42 1.63
CA ILE A 129 8.03 18.34 2.59
C ILE A 129 8.32 18.94 3.96
N ASN A 130 9.23 19.92 4.04
CA ASN A 130 9.54 20.63 5.28
C ASN A 130 8.27 21.24 5.90
N ALA A 131 7.52 22.03 5.13
CA ALA A 131 6.32 22.70 5.62
C ALA A 131 5.26 21.71 6.13
N THR A 132 5.17 20.53 5.53
CA THR A 132 4.24 19.47 5.97
C THR A 132 4.61 18.95 7.34
N PHE A 133 5.88 18.61 7.58
CA PHE A 133 6.33 18.11 8.88
C PHE A 133 6.36 19.22 9.95
N ASP A 134 6.68 20.46 9.57
CA ASP A 134 6.57 21.62 10.45
C ASP A 134 5.11 21.82 10.89
N PHE A 135 4.15 21.68 9.97
CA PHE A 135 2.73 21.74 10.31
C PHE A 135 2.32 20.61 11.26
N LEU A 136 2.70 19.36 10.97
CA LEU A 136 2.37 18.20 11.81
C LEU A 136 2.83 18.39 13.26
N THR A 137 4.04 18.89 13.45
CA THR A 137 4.63 19.14 14.77
C THR A 137 3.97 20.35 15.46
N ALA A 138 3.82 21.47 14.75
CA ALA A 138 3.24 22.69 15.31
C ALA A 138 1.76 22.55 15.67
N SER A 139 1.00 21.73 14.93
CA SER A 139 -0.42 21.49 15.18
C SER A 139 -0.69 20.36 16.18
N GLY A 140 0.35 19.67 16.67
CA GLY A 140 0.23 18.49 17.54
C GLY A 140 -0.40 17.27 16.84
N LEU A 141 -0.40 17.24 15.51
CA LEU A 141 -0.86 16.08 14.73
C LEU A 141 0.17 14.95 14.69
N ASN A 142 1.38 15.19 15.19
CA ASN A 142 2.41 14.18 15.40
C ASN A 142 2.24 13.37 16.69
N ASP A 143 1.31 13.75 17.57
CA ASP A 143 0.91 12.94 18.73
C ASP A 143 -0.01 11.80 18.27
N VAL A 144 0.58 10.67 17.91
CA VAL A 144 -0.11 9.49 17.37
C VAL A 144 0.46 8.20 17.98
N ASP A 145 -0.30 7.11 17.90
CA ASP A 145 0.11 5.81 18.43
C ASP A 145 0.99 5.04 17.44
N MET A 146 0.89 5.35 16.15
CA MET A 146 1.78 4.84 15.10
C MET A 146 1.73 5.71 13.85
N VAL A 147 2.77 5.59 13.03
CA VAL A 147 2.82 6.12 11.67
C VAL A 147 2.90 4.97 10.68
N ILE A 148 2.11 5.05 9.61
CA ILE A 148 2.22 4.20 8.43
C ILE A 148 2.77 5.07 7.30
N TYR A 149 3.88 4.65 6.69
CA TYR A 149 4.45 5.31 5.53
C TYR A 149 4.52 4.34 4.36
N THR A 150 3.76 4.62 3.29
CA THR A 150 3.61 3.65 2.19
C THR A 150 4.52 3.85 0.98
N GLY A 151 5.58 4.66 1.10
CA GLY A 151 6.60 4.84 0.05
C GLY A 151 6.18 5.84 -1.03
N ASP A 152 6.69 5.63 -2.25
CA ASP A 152 6.65 6.58 -3.37
C ASP A 152 7.31 7.92 -3.00
N THR A 153 8.57 7.77 -2.60
CA THR A 153 9.45 8.79 -2.06
C THR A 153 10.19 9.53 -3.15
N ALA A 154 10.75 8.80 -4.12
CA ALA A 154 11.51 9.44 -5.18
C ALA A 154 10.60 10.26 -6.12
N ARG A 155 11.14 11.30 -6.77
CA ARG A 155 10.44 11.99 -7.88
C ARG A 155 10.24 11.07 -9.08
N HIS A 156 9.22 11.33 -9.87
CA HIS A 156 9.05 10.78 -11.21
C HIS A 156 10.15 11.28 -12.16
N ASP A 157 10.44 10.49 -13.19
CA ASP A 157 11.46 10.82 -14.20
C ASP A 157 10.83 11.54 -15.40
N TRP A 158 10.17 12.67 -15.15
CA TRP A 158 9.36 13.40 -16.15
C TRP A 158 10.18 13.97 -17.31
N ASP A 159 11.45 14.25 -17.07
CA ASP A 159 12.44 14.80 -18.01
C ASP A 159 13.69 13.92 -18.10
N LYS A 160 13.46 12.60 -18.21
CA LYS A 160 14.49 11.55 -18.29
C LYS A 160 15.61 11.78 -19.30
N THR A 161 15.37 12.60 -20.33
CA THR A 161 16.38 12.89 -21.37
C THR A 161 17.34 13.99 -20.91
N GLU A 162 16.85 14.94 -20.13
CA GLU A 162 17.60 16.10 -19.66
C GLU A 162 18.16 15.91 -18.25
N LEU A 163 17.41 15.24 -17.38
CA LEU A 163 17.77 14.99 -15.98
C LEU A 163 17.26 13.60 -15.54
N PRO A 164 17.87 12.51 -16.04
CA PRO A 164 17.51 11.16 -15.64
C PRO A 164 17.65 10.99 -14.13
N ARG A 165 16.68 10.32 -13.52
CA ARG A 165 16.77 9.91 -12.12
C ARG A 165 17.84 8.83 -11.96
N THR A 166 18.71 9.00 -10.96
CA THR A 166 19.70 7.97 -10.59
C THR A 166 19.31 7.26 -9.30
N ALA A 167 19.97 6.13 -9.03
CA ALA A 167 19.87 5.37 -7.79
C ALA A 167 20.20 6.24 -6.56
N GLU A 168 21.25 7.05 -6.65
CA GLU A 168 21.71 7.93 -5.58
C GLU A 168 20.68 9.02 -5.28
N GLN A 169 20.05 9.58 -6.31
CA GLN A 169 18.99 10.58 -6.13
C GLN A 169 17.76 9.98 -5.44
N ALA A 170 17.38 8.74 -5.80
CA ALA A 170 16.30 8.03 -5.13
C ALA A 170 16.64 7.75 -3.65
N LEU A 171 17.86 7.28 -3.37
CA LEU A 171 18.33 7.06 -2.01
C LEU A 171 18.35 8.35 -1.18
N GLU A 172 18.79 9.46 -1.77
CA GLU A 172 18.78 10.76 -1.09
C GLU A 172 17.36 11.25 -0.81
N ALA A 173 16.38 10.95 -1.67
CA ALA A 173 14.98 11.25 -1.37
C ALA A 173 14.49 10.47 -0.13
N HIS A 174 14.89 9.19 0.00
CA HIS A 174 14.62 8.40 1.20
C HIS A 174 15.29 8.96 2.46
N HIS A 175 16.54 9.43 2.38
CA HIS A 175 17.19 10.09 3.51
C HIS A 175 16.43 11.34 3.96
N ILE A 176 16.01 12.19 3.02
CA ILE A 176 15.20 13.38 3.33
C ILE A 176 13.90 12.99 4.04
N ALA A 177 13.15 12.01 3.51
CA ALA A 177 11.91 11.56 4.12
C ALA A 177 12.14 11.00 5.54
N LEU A 178 13.14 10.12 5.69
CA LEU A 178 13.47 9.50 6.96
C LEU A 178 13.90 10.54 8.00
N ASP A 179 14.77 11.47 7.64
CA ASP A 179 15.20 12.55 8.53
C ASP A 179 14.02 13.38 9.02
N ARG A 180 13.05 13.69 8.14
CA ARG A 180 11.84 14.42 8.56
C ARG A 180 10.97 13.61 9.50
N MET A 181 10.81 12.32 9.26
CA MET A 181 10.06 11.44 10.17
C MET A 181 10.75 11.31 11.53
N LEU A 182 12.05 11.04 11.56
CA LEU A 182 12.81 10.87 12.80
C LEU A 182 12.83 12.14 13.65
N ASN A 183 12.80 13.32 13.02
CA ASN A 183 12.69 14.59 13.74
C ASN A 183 11.27 14.90 14.23
N ALA A 184 10.24 14.43 13.53
CA ALA A 184 8.85 14.74 13.85
C ALA A 184 8.24 13.81 14.91
N PHE A 185 8.76 12.59 15.09
CA PHE A 185 8.19 11.57 15.97
C PHE A 185 9.21 11.03 16.98
N ASP A 186 8.78 10.82 18.23
CA ASP A 186 9.55 10.11 19.24
C ASP A 186 9.52 8.60 18.95
N THR A 187 10.48 8.12 18.16
CA THR A 187 10.56 6.72 17.71
C THR A 187 10.83 5.71 18.83
N SER A 188 11.17 6.16 20.03
CA SER A 188 11.22 5.28 21.21
C SER A 188 9.82 4.86 21.70
N LYS A 189 8.78 5.59 21.27
CA LYS A 189 7.38 5.37 21.67
C LYS A 189 6.45 5.13 20.48
N ILE A 190 6.68 5.83 19.37
CA ILE A 190 5.82 5.84 18.19
C ILE A 190 6.50 4.98 17.10
N PRO A 191 6.03 3.76 16.84
CA PRO A 191 6.56 2.96 15.75
C PRO A 191 6.18 3.59 14.40
N ILE A 192 7.15 3.60 13.48
CA ILE A 192 6.96 3.98 12.08
C ILE A 192 7.05 2.70 11.24
N ILE A 193 5.96 2.34 10.58
CA ILE A 193 5.90 1.17 9.71
C ILE A 193 5.99 1.63 8.27
N THR A 194 7.04 1.19 7.57
CA THR A 194 7.34 1.64 6.21
C THR A 194 7.13 0.54 5.17
N THR A 195 6.67 0.91 3.98
CA THR A 195 6.74 0.08 2.77
C THR A 195 7.50 0.81 1.67
N ILE A 196 7.84 0.08 0.60
CA ILE A 196 8.51 0.61 -0.59
C ILE A 196 7.45 0.76 -1.70
N GLY A 197 7.37 1.95 -2.30
CA GLY A 197 6.48 2.25 -3.41
C GLY A 197 7.08 1.80 -4.75
N ASN A 198 6.31 1.94 -5.83
CA ASN A 198 6.78 1.55 -7.17
C ASN A 198 7.84 2.52 -7.73
N ASN A 199 7.93 3.75 -7.22
CA ASN A 199 8.91 4.72 -7.70
C ASN A 199 10.23 4.73 -6.91
N ASP A 200 10.27 4.02 -5.79
CA ASP A 200 11.42 3.87 -4.89
C ASP A 200 12.54 2.91 -5.35
N PRO A 201 12.29 1.90 -6.21
CA PRO A 201 13.36 1.04 -6.71
C PRO A 201 14.41 1.84 -7.50
N LEU A 202 15.65 1.35 -7.44
CA LEU A 202 16.76 1.86 -8.24
C LEU A 202 16.41 1.64 -9.71
N VAL A 203 16.35 2.71 -10.49
CA VAL A 203 16.34 2.61 -11.95
C VAL A 203 17.69 2.02 -12.34
N SER A 204 17.67 0.82 -12.92
CA SER A 204 18.87 0.19 -13.47
C SER A 204 19.45 1.10 -14.54
N GLU A 205 20.74 1.43 -14.42
CA GLU A 205 21.52 2.11 -15.46
C GLU A 205 21.47 1.37 -16.81
#